data_AF-A0A938FQU9-F1
#
_entry.id   AF-A0A938FQU9-F1
#
_cell.length_a   1.000
_cell.length_b   1.000
_cell.length_c   1.000
_cell.angle_alpha   90.00
_cell.angle_beta   90.00
_cell.angle_gamma   90.00
#
_symmetry.space_group_name_H-M   'P 1'
#
loop_
_entity.id
_entity.type
_entity.pdbx_description
1 polymer ?
#
loop_
_entity_poly.entity_id
_entity_poly.type
_entity_poly.pdbx_seq_one_letter_code
_entity_poly.pdbx_strand_id
1 'polypeptide(L)' 'MVILTPVQNRIDRPKISVEFFPPKDDAGESKLWLTLTQFQAIKLDCASVTYGAGGSTRDRTIRIGQEIT' A
#
# COMPACT_ATOMS: atom_id res chain seq x y z
N MET A 1 -8.54 0.46 -6.36
CA MET A 1 -7.27 0.05 -5.74
C MET A 1 -6.24 1.11 -6.08
N VAL A 2 -5.38 1.48 -5.15
CA VAL A 2 -4.26 2.41 -5.38
C VAL A 2 -2.96 1.65 -5.12
N ILE A 3 -2.03 1.70 -6.07
CA ILE A 3 -0.72 1.07 -5.94
C ILE A 3 0.17 1.99 -5.12
N LEU A 4 0.76 1.43 -4.06
CA LEU A 4 1.69 2.13 -3.19
C LEU A 4 3.10 2.05 -3.75
N THR A 5 3.56 0.90 -4.24
CA THR A 5 4.93 0.75 -4.75
C THR A 5 4.94 0.34 -6.22
N PRO A 6 5.89 0.82 -7.05
CA PRO A 6 6.00 0.38 -8.43
C PRO A 6 6.22 -1.12 -8.51
N VAL A 7 5.65 -1.77 -9.53
CA VAL A 7 5.78 -3.21 -9.72
C VAL A 7 7.20 -3.56 -10.12
N GLN A 8 7.93 -4.31 -9.28
CA GLN A 8 9.20 -4.92 -9.69
C GLN A 8 8.94 -6.19 -10.50
N ASN A 9 9.45 -6.23 -11.74
CA ASN A 9 9.32 -7.41 -12.60
C ASN A 9 10.55 -8.31 -12.49
N ARG A 10 10.57 -9.16 -11.46
CA ARG A 10 11.58 -10.21 -11.29
C ARG A 10 10.99 -11.59 -11.61
N ILE A 11 11.79 -12.47 -12.25
CA ILE A 11 11.37 -13.83 -12.69
C ILE A 11 12.15 -14.93 -11.94
N ASP A 12 13.10 -14.54 -11.09
CA ASP A 12 14.01 -15.43 -10.35
C ASP A 12 13.41 -16.00 -9.05
N ARG A 13 12.22 -15.55 -8.65
CA ARG A 13 11.52 -15.95 -7.41
C ARG A 13 10.00 -15.76 -7.51
N PRO A 14 9.21 -16.39 -6.63
CA PRO A 14 7.79 -16.09 -6.50
C PRO A 14 7.56 -14.60 -6.21
N LYS A 15 6.58 -14.01 -6.90
CA LYS A 15 6.19 -12.62 -6.68
C LYS A 15 5.38 -12.50 -5.40
N ILE A 16 5.72 -11.51 -4.58
CA ILE A 16 5.01 -11.24 -3.32
C ILE A 16 4.35 -9.87 -3.44
N SER A 17 3.02 -9.86 -3.29
CA SER A 17 2.23 -8.64 -3.21
C SER A 17 1.41 -8.60 -1.93
N VAL A 18 1.23 -7.41 -1.36
CA VAL A 18 0.41 -7.18 -0.16
C VAL A 18 -0.65 -6.13 -0.46
N GLU A 19 -1.88 -6.39 -0.03
CA GLU A 19 -2.98 -5.44 -0.11
C GLU A 19 -3.42 -5.02 1.30
N PHE A 20 -3.56 -3.72 1.49
CA PHE A 20 -4.00 -3.10 2.73
C PHE A 20 -5.40 -2.51 2.60
N PHE A 21 -6.16 -2.49 3.68
CA PHE A 21 -7.38 -1.70 3.75
C PHE A 21 -7.07 -0.22 4.04
N PRO A 22 -7.91 0.72 3.57
CA PRO A 22 -7.70 2.14 3.82
C PRO A 22 -7.73 2.43 5.33
N PRO A 23 -6.74 3.16 5.87
CA PRO A 23 -6.76 3.55 7.27
C PRO A 23 -7.94 4.48 7.55
N LYS A 24 -8.55 4.32 8.72
CA LYS A 24 -9.72 5.11 9.13
C LYS A 24 -9.31 6.42 9.83
N ASP A 25 -8.10 6.47 10.36
CA ASP A 25 -7.55 7.55 11.18
C ASP A 25 -6.02 7.66 11.04
N ASP A 26 -5.44 8.66 11.70
CA ASP A 26 -4.00 8.98 11.58
C ASP A 26 -3.11 7.97 12.31
N ALA A 27 -3.65 7.30 13.33
CA ALA A 27 -2.96 6.19 14.00
C ALA A 27 -2.84 4.97 13.08
N GLY A 28 -3.91 4.66 12.34
CA GLY A 28 -3.93 3.62 11.32
C GLY A 28 -2.98 3.93 10.16
N GLU A 29 -2.87 5.20 9.77
CA GLU A 29 -1.92 5.64 8.73
C GLU A 29 -0.47 5.51 9.19
N SER A 30 -0.16 5.93 10.42
CA SER A 30 1.17 5.73 11.02
C SER A 30 1.55 4.23 11.08
N LYS A 31 0.58 3.37 11.41
CA LYS A 31 0.77 1.92 11.43
C LYS A 31 0.99 1.35 10.02
N LEU A 32 0.27 1.84 9.02
CA LEU A 32 0.47 1.47 7.62
C LEU A 32 1.90 1.78 7.18
N TRP A 33 2.38 3.00 7.45
CA TRP A 33 3.75 3.41 7.13
C TRP A 33 4.81 2.54 7.80
N LEU A 34 4.69 2.31 9.11
CA LEU A 34 5.61 1.44 9.84
C LEU A 34 5.64 0.03 9.25
N THR A 35 4.47 -0.50 8.90
CA THR A 35 4.32 -1.82 8.31
C THR A 35 4.99 -1.89 6.94
N LEU A 36 4.77 -0.89 6.07
CA LEU A 36 5.44 -0.78 4.77
C LEU A 36 6.98 -0.73 4.91
N THR A 37 7.50 0.01 5.88
CA THR A 37 8.95 0.04 6.16
C THR A 37 9.48 -1.32 6.57
N GLN A 38 8.78 -2.06 7.43
CA GLN A 38 9.17 -3.43 7.80
C GLN A 38 9.16 -4.37 6.58
N PHE A 39 8.22 -4.19 5.66
CA PHE A 39 8.10 -4.96 4.44
C PHE A 39 9.21 -4.70 3.41
N GLN A 40 9.96 -3.59 3.51
CA GLN A 40 11.12 -3.35 2.62
C GLN A 40 12.18 -4.46 2.75
N ALA A 41 12.32 -5.07 3.93
CA ALA A 41 13.28 -6.15 4.16
C ALA A 41 12.98 -7.41 3.32
N ILE A 42 11.71 -7.68 3.02
CA ILE A 42 11.27 -8.86 2.25
C ILE A 42 11.10 -8.59 0.76
N LYS A 43 11.49 -7.41 0.28
CA LYS A 43 11.48 -7.02 -1.15
C LYS A 43 10.14 -7.35 -1.80
N LEU A 44 9.06 -6.75 -1.31
CA LEU A 44 7.76 -6.84 -1.97
C LEU A 44 7.88 -6.40 -3.43
N ASP A 45 7.19 -7.10 -4.32
CA ASP A 45 7.12 -6.71 -5.73
C ASP A 45 6.01 -5.69 -5.97
N CYS A 46 4.99 -5.63 -5.08
CA CYS A 46 3.91 -4.64 -5.13
C CYS A 46 3.21 -4.52 -3.76
N ALA A 47 2.90 -3.30 -3.34
CA ALA A 47 1.97 -3.02 -2.25
C ALA A 47 0.81 -2.17 -2.78
N SER A 48 -0.41 -2.42 -2.32
CA SER A 48 -1.60 -1.65 -2.71
C SER A 48 -2.54 -1.36 -1.54
N VAL A 49 -3.39 -0.35 -1.69
CA VAL A 49 -4.52 -0.07 -0.78
C VAL A 49 -5.82 -0.24 -1.54
N THR A 50 -6.77 -0.96 -0.94
CA THR A 50 -8.10 -1.17 -1.52
C THR A 50 -8.83 0.16 -1.66
N TYR A 51 -9.61 0.31 -2.72
CA TYR A 51 -10.52 1.44 -2.83
C TYR A 51 -11.85 1.03 -2.21
N GLY A 52 -12.16 1.53 -1.02
CA GLY A 52 -13.32 1.12 -0.24
C GLY A 52 -14.62 1.24 -1.05
N ALA A 53 -15.47 0.20 -1.03
CA ALA A 53 -16.65 0.05 -1.88
C ALA A 53 -17.71 1.18 -1.75
N GLY A 54 -17.62 2.02 -0.71
CA GLY A 54 -18.52 3.15 -0.48
C GLY A 54 -17.91 4.55 -0.69
N GLY A 55 -16.64 4.66 -1.10
CA GLY A 55 -16.00 5.95 -1.42
C GLY A 55 -15.78 6.92 -0.24
N SER A 56 -16.20 6.59 0.99
CA SER A 56 -16.05 7.44 2.18
C SER A 56 -14.60 7.71 2.59
N THR A 57 -13.66 6.90 2.11
CA THR A 57 -12.21 7.08 2.34
C THR A 57 -11.47 7.54 1.08
N ARG A 58 -12.17 7.96 0.02
CA ARG A 58 -11.59 8.29 -1.31
C ARG A 58 -10.44 9.27 -1.20
N ASP A 59 -10.63 10.41 -0.54
CA ASP A 59 -9.63 11.47 -0.46
C ASP A 59 -8.38 11.00 0.28
N ARG A 60 -8.55 10.19 1.33
CA ARG A 60 -7.44 9.60 2.09
C ARG A 60 -6.71 8.54 1.26
N THR A 61 -7.42 7.69 0.51
CA THR A 61 -6.80 6.69 -0.38
C THR A 61 -6.00 7.35 -1.52
N ILE A 62 -6.49 8.46 -2.07
CA ILE A 62 -5.76 9.23 -3.10
C ILE A 62 -4.50 9.87 -2.51
N ARG A 63 -4.61 10.51 -1.33
CA ARG A 63 -3.46 11.14 -0.66
C ARG A 63 -2.34 10.14 -0.41
N ILE A 64 -2.67 8.97 0.14
CA ILE A 64 -1.70 7.90 0.41
C ILE A 64 -1.00 7.42 -0.88
N GLY A 65 -1.72 7.37 -2.01
CA GLY A 65 -1.11 7.03 -3.30
C GLY A 65 -0.12 8.06 -3.83
N GLN A 66 -0.39 9.35 -3.59
CA GLN A 66 0.45 10.45 -4.07
C GLN A 66 1.75 10.62 -3.27
N GLU A 67 1.76 10.25 -1.99
CA GLU A 67 2.94 10.39 -1.12
C GLU A 67 4.04 9.34 -1.38
N ILE A 68 3.75 8.28 -2.14
CA ILE A 68 4.70 7.17 -2.39
C ILE A 68 5.31 7.21 -3.81
N THR A 69 4.76 8.03 -4.71
CA THR A 69 5.36 8.26 -6.04
C THR A 69 6.39 9.37 -5.99
#